data_AF-A0AAW1VK40-F1
#
_entry.id   AF-A0AAW1VK40-F1
#
_cell.length_a   1.000
_cell.length_b   1.000
_cell.length_c   1.000
_cell.angle_alpha   90.00
_cell.angle_beta   90.00
_cell.angle_gamma   90.00
#
_symmetry.space_group_name_H-M   'P 1'
#
loop_
_entity.id
_entity.type
_entity.pdbx_description
1 polymer ?
#
loop_
_entity_poly.entity_id
_entity_poly.type
_entity_poly.pdbx_seq_one_letter_code
_entity_poly.pdbx_strand_id
1 'polypeptide(L)'
;MEESKRRDRRNACALLKEILQIEKCSRVISELADSVHFPLSEDKEGEVRQRVQELSQLCEGIKEGLDPLERQVREVFHGIVRSRTEGMDSLAKTTE
;
A
#
# COMPACT_ATOMS: atom_id res chain seq x y z
N MET A 1 6.01 9.19 -26.14
CA MET A 1 5.71 7.75 -25.94
C MET A 1 6.79 7.02 -25.13
N GLU A 2 8.06 7.45 -25.17
CA GLU A 2 9.17 6.89 -24.35
C GLU A 2 9.10 7.23 -22.84
N GLU A 3 8.46 8.34 -22.46
CA GLU A 3 8.40 8.77 -21.05
C GLU A 3 7.46 7.93 -20.18
N SER A 4 6.38 7.37 -20.75
CA SER A 4 5.46 6.48 -20.01
C SER A 4 6.14 5.17 -19.60
N LYS A 5 7.01 4.61 -20.44
CA LYS A 5 7.71 3.34 -20.17
C LYS A 5 8.80 3.46 -19.08
N ARG A 6 9.41 4.64 -18.93
CA ARG A 6 10.38 4.90 -17.84
C ARG A 6 9.71 5.11 -16.49
N ARG A 7 8.47 5.64 -16.47
CA ARG A 7 7.69 5.85 -15.24
C ARG A 7 7.19 4.52 -14.64
N ASP A 8 6.76 3.59 -15.50
CA ASP A 8 6.28 2.25 -15.11
C ASP A 8 7.32 1.43 -14.32
N ARG A 9 8.59 1.47 -14.75
CA ARG A 9 9.69 0.73 -14.10
C ARG A 9 10.02 1.22 -12.69
N ARG A 10 9.76 2.49 -12.36
CA ARG A 10 9.91 3.02 -10.99
C ARG A 10 8.73 2.61 -10.10
N ASN A 11 7.54 2.48 -10.65
CA ASN A 11 6.32 2.25 -9.88
C ASN A 11 6.15 0.79 -9.41
N ALA A 12 6.54 -0.20 -10.22
CA ALA A 12 6.49 -1.60 -9.77
C ALA A 12 7.43 -1.89 -8.58
N CYS A 13 8.51 -1.12 -8.45
CA CYS A 13 9.47 -1.23 -7.35
C CYS A 13 8.91 -0.67 -6.02
N ALA A 14 7.96 0.27 -6.09
CA ALA A 14 7.27 0.78 -4.90
C ALA A 14 6.50 -0.37 -4.23
N LEU A 15 5.64 -1.08 -4.97
CA LEU A 15 4.76 -2.13 -4.43
C LEU A 15 5.47 -3.14 -3.51
N LEU A 16 6.61 -3.65 -3.95
CA LEU A 16 7.42 -4.61 -3.20
C LEU A 16 8.03 -3.99 -1.95
N LYS A 17 8.39 -2.70 -2.00
CA LYS A 17 8.88 -1.95 -0.85
C LYS A 17 7.78 -1.76 0.19
N GLU A 18 6.56 -1.37 -0.19
CA GLU A 18 5.47 -1.21 0.78
C GLU A 18 5.06 -2.54 1.42
N ILE A 19 4.98 -3.63 0.63
CA ILE A 19 4.72 -4.98 1.15
C ILE A 19 5.81 -5.39 2.17
N LEU A 20 7.08 -5.12 1.87
CA LEU A 20 8.19 -5.40 2.79
C LEU A 20 8.09 -4.56 4.08
N GLN A 21 7.65 -3.30 3.99
CA GLN A 21 7.44 -2.46 5.19
C GLN A 21 6.29 -2.98 6.05
N ILE A 22 5.19 -3.42 5.42
CA ILE A 22 4.06 -4.05 6.12
C ILE A 22 4.48 -5.32 6.84
N GLU A 23 5.25 -6.19 6.17
CA GLU A 23 5.77 -7.43 6.76
C GLU A 23 6.64 -7.14 8.01
N LYS A 24 7.58 -6.19 7.89
CA LYS A 24 8.41 -5.73 9.01
C LYS A 24 7.57 -5.18 10.15
N CYS A 25 6.61 -4.32 9.85
CA CYS A 25 5.69 -3.74 10.81
C CYS A 25 4.93 -4.84 11.58
N SER A 26 4.37 -5.82 10.85
CA SER A 26 3.66 -6.94 11.45
C SER A 26 4.55 -7.74 12.39
N ARG A 27 5.82 -7.97 12.04
CA ARG A 27 6.77 -8.69 12.88
C ARG A 27 7.07 -7.95 14.18
N VAL A 28 7.33 -6.64 14.09
CA VAL A 28 7.61 -5.79 15.25
C VAL A 28 6.40 -5.73 16.21
N ILE A 29 5.18 -5.66 15.67
CA ILE A 29 3.94 -5.72 16.46
C ILE A 29 3.85 -7.03 17.23
N SER A 30 4.05 -8.16 16.55
CA SER A 30 3.98 -9.47 17.20
C SER A 30 5.03 -9.61 18.29
N GLU A 31 6.29 -9.24 18.00
CA GLU A 31 7.38 -9.27 18.99
C GLU A 31 7.09 -8.36 20.20
N LEU A 32 6.51 -7.17 19.97
CA LEU A 32 6.11 -6.28 21.05
C LEU A 32 4.99 -6.91 21.90
N ALA A 33 3.95 -7.44 21.26
CA ALA A 33 2.81 -8.07 21.94
C ALA A 33 3.25 -9.28 22.79
N ASP A 34 4.16 -10.10 22.28
CA ASP A 34 4.69 -11.28 22.99
C ASP A 34 5.58 -10.88 24.18
N SER A 35 6.24 -9.73 24.12
CA SER A 35 7.16 -9.25 25.15
C SER A 35 6.49 -8.52 26.33
N VAL A 36 5.21 -8.17 26.19
CA VAL A 36 4.46 -7.38 27.18
C VAL A 36 3.72 -8.31 28.13
N HIS A 37 4.13 -8.31 29.40
CA HIS A 37 3.45 -9.02 30.48
C HIS A 37 3.02 -8.03 31.55
N PHE A 38 1.76 -8.10 31.96
CA PHE A 38 1.19 -7.19 32.93
C PHE A 38 1.26 -7.75 34.36
N PRO A 39 1.40 -6.88 35.39
CA PRO A 39 1.56 -5.43 35.30
C PRO A 39 2.98 -5.01 34.86
N LEU A 40 3.08 -3.92 34.08
CA LEU A 40 4.35 -3.40 33.60
C LEU A 40 5.02 -2.51 34.66
N SER A 41 6.36 -2.50 34.69
CA SER A 41 7.12 -1.47 35.40
C SER A 41 7.10 -0.15 34.61
N GLU A 42 7.33 0.98 35.30
CA GLU A 42 7.36 2.32 34.69
C GLU A 42 8.40 2.42 33.56
N ASP A 43 9.60 1.86 33.76
CA ASP A 43 10.63 1.76 32.73
C ASP A 43 10.15 0.98 31.50
N LYS A 44 9.44 -0.14 31.72
CA LYS A 44 8.94 -0.98 30.63
C LYS A 44 7.78 -0.31 29.90
N GLU A 45 6.94 0.44 30.61
CA GLU A 45 5.88 1.25 30.00
C GLU A 45 6.48 2.33 29.09
N GLY A 46 7.55 3.00 29.52
CA GLY A 46 8.27 3.98 28.71
C GLY A 46 8.85 3.37 27.43
N GLU A 47 9.50 2.21 27.53
CA GLU A 47 10.04 1.48 26.38
C GLU A 47 8.93 1.07 25.39
N VAL A 48 7.81 0.54 25.89
CA VAL A 48 6.65 0.15 25.07
C VAL A 48 6.07 1.37 24.36
N ARG A 49 5.89 2.49 25.06
CA ARG A 49 5.36 3.73 24.49
C ARG A 49 6.23 4.25 23.35
N GLN A 50 7.55 4.24 23.53
CA GLN A 50 8.49 4.64 22.48
C GLN A 50 8.39 3.74 21.25
N ARG A 51 8.37 2.41 21.45
CA ARG A 51 8.24 1.46 20.33
C ARG A 51 6.91 1.57 19.58
N VAL A 52 5.81 1.83 20.30
CA VAL A 52 4.51 2.08 19.67
C VAL A 52 4.55 3.37 18.84
N GLN A 53 5.24 4.41 19.29
CA GLN A 53 5.38 5.66 18.54
C GLN A 53 6.19 5.47 17.24
N GLU A 54 7.29 4.74 17.29
CA GLU A 54 8.08 4.37 16.10
C GLU A 54 7.25 3.55 15.10
N LEU A 55 6.46 2.61 15.61
CA LEU A 55 5.55 1.81 14.80
C LEU A 55 4.47 2.68 14.12
N SER A 56 3.92 3.67 14.83
CA SER A 56 2.94 4.60 14.28
C SER A 56 3.50 5.36 13.07
N GLN A 57 4.73 5.86 13.17
CA GLN A 57 5.40 6.56 12.06
C GLN A 57 5.64 5.64 10.86
N LEU A 58 5.99 4.37 11.13
CA LEU A 58 6.13 3.37 10.07
C LEU A 58 4.81 3.11 9.35
N CYS A 59 3.71 2.97 10.09
CA CYS A 59 2.36 2.80 9.55
C CYS A 59 1.92 4.00 8.70
N GLU A 60 2.23 5.23 9.12
CA GLU A 60 1.97 6.44 8.32
C GLU A 60 2.73 6.40 7.00
N GLY A 61 4.03 6.05 7.01
CA GLY A 61 4.82 5.91 5.78
C GLY A 61 4.29 4.82 4.83
N ILE A 62 3.75 3.74 5.37
CA ILE A 62 3.06 2.71 4.57
C ILE A 62 1.82 3.29 3.89
N LYS A 63 0.98 4.02 4.64
CA LYS A 63 -0.23 4.64 4.11
C LYS A 63 0.08 5.61 2.96
N GLU A 64 1.07 6.47 3.13
CA GLU A 64 1.53 7.40 2.08
C GLU A 64 2.03 6.67 0.83
N GLY A 65 2.66 5.50 0.98
CA GLY A 65 3.12 4.68 -0.14
C GLY A 65 2.01 3.93 -0.86
N LEU A 66 0.96 3.51 -0.15
CA LEU A 66 -0.17 2.74 -0.71
C LEU A 66 -1.18 3.62 -1.47
N ASP A 67 -1.36 4.89 -1.10
CA ASP A 67 -2.29 5.80 -1.78
C ASP A 67 -2.03 5.93 -3.31
N PRO A 68 -0.78 6.15 -3.77
CA PRO A 68 -0.43 6.14 -5.20
C PRO A 68 -0.70 4.81 -5.90
N LEU A 69 -0.58 3.70 -5.18
CA LEU A 69 -0.87 2.38 -5.72
C LEU A 69 -2.37 2.21 -5.96
N GLU A 70 -3.20 2.53 -4.98
CA GLU A 70 -4.66 2.42 -5.10
C GLU A 70 -5.17 3.23 -6.31
N ARG A 71 -4.62 4.45 -6.49
CA ARG A 71 -4.91 5.30 -7.65
C ARG A 71 -4.57 4.63 -8.97
N GLN A 72 -3.39 4.02 -9.08
CA GLN A 72 -2.96 3.32 -10.30
C GLN A 72 -3.86 2.13 -10.62
N VAL A 73 -4.20 1.31 -9.62
CA VAL A 73 -5.12 0.17 -9.81
C VAL A 73 -6.48 0.66 -10.30
N ARG A 74 -6.99 1.76 -9.72
CA ARG A 74 -8.25 2.39 -10.12
C ARG A 74 -8.21 2.94 -11.54
N GLU A 75 -7.13 3.60 -11.93
CA GLU A 75 -6.93 4.12 -13.29
C GLU A 75 -6.94 3.00 -14.34
N VAL A 76 -6.19 1.93 -14.10
CA VAL A 76 -6.16 0.76 -14.98
C VAL A 76 -7.54 0.12 -15.08
N PHE A 77 -8.23 -0.07 -13.95
CA PHE A 77 -9.58 -0.63 -13.93
C PHE A 77 -10.56 0.23 -14.74
N HIS A 78 -10.56 1.56 -14.54
CA HIS A 78 -11.39 2.46 -15.33
C HIS A 78 -11.04 2.44 -16.82
N GLY A 79 -9.75 2.32 -17.17
CA GLY A 79 -9.32 2.16 -18.56
C GLY A 79 -9.87 0.89 -19.20
N ILE A 80 -9.83 -0.25 -18.48
CA ILE A 80 -10.39 -1.53 -18.94
C ILE A 80 -11.91 -1.42 -19.15
N VAL A 81 -12.63 -0.87 -18.16
CA VAL A 81 -14.09 -0.70 -18.25
C VAL A 81 -14.45 0.18 -19.45
N ARG A 82 -13.80 1.35 -19.57
CA ARG A 82 -14.03 2.29 -20.68
C ARG A 82 -13.80 1.63 -22.04
N SER A 83 -12.66 0.97 -22.22
CA SER A 83 -12.32 0.30 -23.48
C SER A 83 -13.35 -0.77 -23.85
N ARG A 84 -13.89 -1.51 -22.87
CA ARG A 84 -14.94 -2.50 -23.10
C ARG A 84 -16.27 -1.86 -23.48
N THR A 85 -16.68 -0.79 -22.78
CA THR A 85 -17.90 -0.05 -23.10
C THR A 85 -17.84 0.54 -24.51
N GLU A 86 -16.74 1.21 -24.87
CA GLU A 86 -16.53 1.77 -26.21
C GLU A 86 -16.52 0.69 -27.30
N GLY A 87 -15.96 -0.49 -27.01
CA GLY A 87 -15.98 -1.65 -27.91
C GLY A 87 -17.40 -2.20 -28.14
N MET A 88 -18.24 -2.20 -27.10
CA MET A 88 -19.64 -2.61 -27.23
C MET A 88 -20.46 -1.57 -28.01
N ASP A 89 -20.25 -0.28 -27.73
CA ASP A 89 -20.95 0.81 -28.42
C ASP A 89 -20.62 0.88 -29.91
N SER A 90 -19.36 0.59 -30.28
CA SER A 90 -18.94 0.51 -31.68
C SER A 90 -19.53 -0.71 -32.39
N LEU A 91 -19.55 -1.88 -31.74
CA LEU A 91 -20.22 -3.07 -32.31
C LEU A 91 -21.70 -2.82 -32.54
N ALA A 92 -22.42 -2.22 -31.58
CA ALA A 92 -23.84 -1.92 -31.71
C ALA A 92 -24.14 -1.09 -32.97
N LYS A 93 -23.37 -0.02 -33.20
CA LYS A 93 -23.48 0.87 -34.38
C LYS A 93 -23.16 0.20 -35.72
N THR A 94 -22.49 -0.96 -35.72
CA THR A 94 -22.13 -1.68 -36.96
C THR A 94 -23.20 -2.70 -37.36
N THR A 95 -24.15 -2.99 -36.47
CA THR A 95 -25.26 -3.93 -36.67
C THR A 95 -26.61 -3.25 -36.97
N GLU A 96 -26.65 -1.91 -36.96
CA GLU A 96 -27.76 -1.09 -37.50
C GLU A 96 -27.44 -0.66 -38.94
#